data_AF-A0A8J4VD91-F1
#
_entry.id   AF-A0A8J4VD91-F1
#
_cell.length_a   1.000
_cell.length_b   1.000
_cell.length_c   1.000
_cell.angle_alpha   90.00
_cell.angle_beta   90.00
_cell.angle_gamma   90.00
#
_symmetry.space_group_name_H-M   'P 1'
#
loop_
_entity.id
_entity.type
_entity.pdbx_description
1 polymer ?
#
loop_
_entity_poly.entity_id
_entity_poly.type
_entity_poly.pdbx_seq_one_letter_code
_entity_poly.pdbx_strand_id
1 'polypeptide(L)'
;MTPSFAPSLSTSALRYEYEVFVSFCEEDTRTSFTCHLLAALDRKKIRACRGEFNRTELMKAIETSRMAVVVFSKSYATSDRCLDELAKIMECNRVLNQRVIPIFYDVSPSEVREQKGNFEEAANLAGFHLKANR
;
A
#
# COMPACT_ATOMS: atom_id res chain seq x y z
N MET A 1 -32.28 8.13 -42.25
CA MET A 1 -32.33 7.61 -40.87
C MET A 1 -30.90 7.60 -40.35
N THR A 2 -30.52 8.60 -39.55
CA THR A 2 -29.20 8.68 -38.91
C THR A 2 -29.28 7.95 -37.57
N PRO A 3 -28.33 7.05 -37.22
CA PRO A 3 -28.32 6.49 -35.89
C PRO A 3 -27.79 7.57 -34.94
N SER A 4 -28.62 7.92 -33.96
CA SER A 4 -28.21 8.76 -32.83
C SER A 4 -27.17 8.00 -32.03
N PHE A 5 -25.95 8.51 -31.98
CA PHE A 5 -24.91 8.02 -31.08
C PHE A 5 -25.34 8.38 -29.66
N ALA A 6 -25.92 7.41 -28.94
CA ALA A 6 -26.18 7.57 -27.52
C ALA A 6 -24.81 7.80 -26.83
N PRO A 7 -24.63 8.88 -26.05
CA PRO A 7 -23.40 9.04 -25.30
C PRO A 7 -23.30 7.85 -24.35
N SER A 8 -22.29 7.01 -24.56
CA SER A 8 -21.99 5.91 -23.65
C SER A 8 -21.84 6.51 -22.25
N LEU A 9 -22.67 6.06 -21.32
CA LEU A 9 -22.61 6.45 -19.93
C LEU A 9 -21.23 6.04 -19.41
N SER A 10 -20.28 6.96 -19.38
CA SER A 10 -18.98 6.73 -18.78
C SER A 10 -19.25 6.55 -17.30
N THR A 11 -19.23 5.30 -16.83
CA THR A 11 -19.09 4.91 -15.43
C THR A 11 -18.19 5.94 -14.78
N SER A 12 -18.71 6.67 -13.79
CA SER A 12 -18.02 7.79 -13.14
C SER A 12 -16.55 7.44 -12.95
N ALA A 13 -15.71 7.94 -13.87
CA ALA A 13 -14.30 7.63 -13.86
C ALA A 13 -13.77 8.38 -12.64
N LEU A 14 -13.69 7.70 -11.50
CA LEU A 14 -12.80 8.09 -10.42
C LEU A 14 -11.45 8.20 -11.11
N ARG A 15 -11.07 9.43 -11.46
CA ARG A 15 -9.79 9.70 -12.11
C ARG A 15 -8.76 9.49 -11.03
N TYR A 16 -8.28 8.25 -10.93
CA TYR A 16 -7.17 7.94 -10.06
C TYR A 16 -6.02 8.88 -10.42
N GLU A 17 -5.53 9.60 -9.42
CA GLU A 17 -4.40 10.50 -9.57
C GLU A 17 -3.15 9.69 -9.87
N TYR A 18 -3.05 8.51 -9.24
CA TYR A 18 -1.96 7.55 -9.40
C TYR A 18 -2.50 6.18 -9.80
N GLU A 19 -1.73 5.46 -10.59
CA GLU A 19 -2.04 4.06 -10.89
C GLU A 19 -1.64 3.15 -9.74
N VAL A 20 -0.52 3.43 -9.08
CA VAL A 20 0.03 2.60 -8.00
C VAL A 20 0.51 3.47 -6.84
N PHE A 21 0.06 3.19 -5.63
CA PHE A 21 0.72 3.62 -4.40
C PHE A 21 1.71 2.52 -3.97
N VAL A 22 2.94 2.89 -3.60
CA VAL A 22 3.93 1.93 -3.08
C VAL A 22 4.23 2.27 -1.61
N SER A 23 3.77 1.40 -0.71
CA SER A 23 4.10 1.45 0.72
C SER A 23 5.30 0.55 1.01
N PHE A 24 6.30 1.08 1.70
CA PHE A 24 7.52 0.37 2.06
C PHE A 24 8.19 1.03 3.25
N CYS A 25 8.98 0.26 4.00
CA CYS A 25 9.83 0.82 5.04
C CYS A 25 11.09 1.44 4.40
N GLU A 26 11.28 2.75 4.60
CA GLU A 26 12.42 3.48 4.04
C GLU A 26 13.76 2.92 4.56
N GLU A 27 13.82 2.53 5.83
CA GLU A 27 15.02 1.98 6.47
C GLU A 27 15.51 0.70 5.77
N ASP A 28 14.58 -0.15 5.34
CA ASP A 28 14.92 -1.48 4.81
C ASP A 28 15.19 -1.48 3.30
N THR A 29 14.48 -0.64 2.53
CA THR A 29 14.37 -0.87 1.07
C THR A 29 14.58 0.37 0.20
N ARG A 30 14.81 1.56 0.79
CA ARG A 30 14.89 2.83 0.03
C ARG A 30 16.01 2.84 -1.00
N THR A 31 17.15 2.20 -0.76
CA THR A 31 18.32 2.21 -1.67
C THR A 31 18.48 0.93 -2.51
N SER A 32 17.56 -0.03 -2.39
CA SER A 32 17.66 -1.35 -3.01
C SER A 32 16.42 -1.69 -3.85
N PHE A 33 15.60 -2.62 -3.38
CA PHE A 33 14.44 -3.19 -4.08
C PHE A 33 13.43 -2.14 -4.52
N THR A 34 13.04 -1.23 -3.62
CA THR A 34 12.01 -0.24 -3.91
C THR A 34 12.46 0.77 -4.96
N CYS A 35 13.75 1.15 -4.97
CA CYS A 35 14.32 1.97 -6.04
C CYS A 35 14.17 1.30 -7.40
N HIS A 36 14.52 0.01 -7.50
CA HIS A 36 14.38 -0.73 -8.76
C HIS A 36 12.92 -0.92 -9.18
N LEU A 37 12.03 -1.19 -8.23
CA LEU A 37 10.58 -1.28 -8.47
C LEU A 37 10.04 0.02 -9.07
N LEU A 38 10.32 1.16 -8.43
CA LEU A 38 9.86 2.47 -8.90
C LEU A 38 10.47 2.84 -10.27
N ALA A 39 11.76 2.56 -10.48
CA ALA A 39 12.39 2.75 -11.78
C ALA A 39 11.81 1.84 -12.87
N ALA A 40 11.35 0.63 -12.53
CA ALA A 40 10.67 -0.26 -13.48
C ALA A 40 9.27 0.23 -13.82
N LEU A 41 8.51 0.72 -12.84
CA LEU A 41 7.19 1.33 -13.04
C LEU A 41 7.29 2.57 -13.94
N ASP A 42 8.26 3.45 -13.68
CA ASP A 42 8.50 4.64 -14.52
C ASP A 42 8.89 4.28 -15.96
N ARG A 43 9.79 3.30 -16.15
CA ARG A 43 10.15 2.77 -17.49
C ARG A 43 8.94 2.23 -18.24
N LYS A 44 7.92 1.74 -17.53
CA LYS A 44 6.64 1.27 -18.11
C LYS A 44 5.57 2.37 -18.19
N LYS A 45 5.91 3.61 -17.83
CA LYS A 45 5.00 4.77 -17.81
C LYS A 45 3.79 4.58 -16.90
N ILE A 46 3.96 3.79 -15.84
CA ILE A 46 2.96 3.60 -14.80
C ILE A 46 3.14 4.72 -13.77
N ARG A 47 2.09 5.52 -13.55
CA ARG A 47 2.13 6.63 -12.58
C ARG A 47 2.12 6.10 -11.16
N ALA A 48 3.30 5.96 -10.57
CA ALA A 48 3.47 5.50 -9.19
C ALA A 48 3.70 6.68 -8.22
N CYS A 49 3.11 6.61 -7.03
CA CYS A 49 3.37 7.49 -5.90
C CYS A 49 4.09 6.71 -4.79
N ARG A 50 4.99 7.39 -4.07
CA ARG A 50 5.63 6.91 -2.84
C ARG A 50 5.59 7.96 -1.73
N GLY A 51 5.80 7.52 -0.49
CA GLY A 51 5.70 8.30 0.76
C GLY A 51 6.68 9.46 0.96
N GLU A 52 6.81 10.38 0.00
CA GLU A 52 7.56 11.64 0.19
C GLU A 52 6.66 12.80 0.67
N PHE A 53 5.38 12.52 0.88
CA PHE A 53 4.35 13.49 1.25
C PHE A 53 4.22 13.66 2.77
N ASN A 54 3.67 14.80 3.20
CA ASN A 54 3.17 14.95 4.57
C ASN A 54 1.98 13.99 4.82
N ARG A 55 1.61 13.76 6.08
CA ARG A 55 0.59 12.76 6.46
C ARG A 55 -0.73 12.94 5.70
N THR A 56 -1.22 14.17 5.54
CA THR A 56 -2.50 14.44 4.87
C THR A 56 -2.44 14.13 3.38
N GLU A 57 -1.39 14.60 2.70
CA GLU A 57 -1.16 14.32 1.28
C GLU A 57 -0.94 12.83 1.02
N LEU A 58 -0.26 12.14 1.94
CA LEU A 58 -0.04 10.70 1.90
C LEU A 58 -1.36 9.91 1.93
N MET A 59 -2.24 10.22 2.88
CA MET A 59 -3.54 9.57 2.99
C MET A 59 -4.39 9.81 1.74
N LYS A 60 -4.36 11.03 1.20
CA LYS A 60 -5.03 11.37 -0.05
C LYS A 60 -4.45 10.60 -1.23
N ALA A 61 -3.13 10.47 -1.33
CA ALA A 61 -2.49 9.73 -2.40
C ALA A 61 -2.84 8.23 -2.36
N ILE A 62 -2.98 7.65 -1.16
CA ILE A 62 -3.51 6.29 -0.99
C ILE A 62 -4.93 6.21 -1.53
N GLU A 63 -5.83 7.11 -1.11
CA GLU A 63 -7.23 7.11 -1.55
C GLU A 63 -7.40 7.31 -3.06
N THR A 64 -6.58 8.17 -3.66
CA THR A 64 -6.64 8.49 -5.10
C THR A 64 -5.82 7.55 -5.98
N SER A 65 -5.23 6.49 -5.41
CA SER A 65 -4.52 5.46 -6.15
C SER A 65 -5.44 4.33 -6.62
N ARG A 66 -5.21 3.80 -7.82
CA ARG A 66 -5.98 2.67 -8.35
C ARG A 66 -5.65 1.35 -7.66
N MET A 67 -4.40 1.14 -7.28
CA MET A 67 -3.95 -0.01 -6.50
C MET A 67 -2.84 0.39 -5.53
N ALA A 68 -2.64 -0.44 -4.51
CA ALA A 68 -1.55 -0.32 -3.56
C ALA A 68 -0.65 -1.56 -3.65
N VAL A 69 0.66 -1.33 -3.68
CA VAL A 69 1.70 -2.35 -3.47
C VAL A 69 2.25 -2.15 -2.07
N VAL A 70 2.22 -3.21 -1.26
CA VAL A 70 2.77 -3.19 0.10
C VAL A 70 4.01 -4.07 0.12
N VAL A 71 5.18 -3.47 0.33
CA VAL A 71 6.45 -4.18 0.46
C VAL A 71 6.70 -4.45 1.94
N PHE A 72 6.26 -5.61 2.41
CA PHE A 72 6.57 -6.08 3.76
C PHE A 72 8.06 -6.40 3.87
N SER A 73 8.68 -5.84 4.89
CA SER A 73 10.10 -6.00 5.22
C SER A 73 10.29 -6.10 6.73
N LYS A 74 11.50 -6.38 7.19
CA LYS A 74 11.82 -6.67 8.61
C LYS A 74 11.38 -5.58 9.60
N SER A 75 11.48 -4.32 9.19
CA SER A 75 11.18 -3.14 10.02
C SER A 75 9.85 -2.49 9.62
N TYR A 76 9.04 -3.13 8.77
CA TYR A 76 7.74 -2.59 8.36
C TYR A 76 6.80 -2.48 9.56
N ALA A 77 6.77 -3.50 10.43
CA ALA A 77 5.90 -3.55 11.59
C ALA A 77 6.28 -2.57 12.70
N THR A 78 7.53 -2.11 12.73
CA THR A 78 8.05 -1.17 13.74
C THR A 78 7.97 0.28 13.28
N SER A 79 7.57 0.54 12.03
CA SER A 79 7.43 1.88 11.48
C SER A 79 5.99 2.35 11.61
N ASP A 80 5.72 3.29 12.52
CA ASP A 80 4.40 3.90 12.71
C ASP A 80 3.82 4.43 11.39
N ARG A 81 4.67 5.03 10.55
CA ARG A 81 4.29 5.50 9.22
C ARG A 81 3.83 4.34 8.32
N CYS A 82 4.57 3.23 8.28
CA CYS A 82 4.18 2.06 7.49
C CYS A 82 2.86 1.46 7.99
N LEU A 83 2.65 1.41 9.31
CA LEU A 83 1.39 0.92 9.89
C LEU A 83 0.21 1.84 9.60
N ASP A 84 0.40 3.16 9.68
CA ASP A 84 -0.61 4.17 9.30
C ASP A 84 -0.98 4.04 7.81
N GLU A 85 0.02 3.88 6.94
CA GLU A 85 -0.20 3.64 5.50
C GLU A 85 -0.97 2.33 5.27
N LEU A 86 -0.56 1.23 5.92
CA LEU A 86 -1.22 -0.07 5.81
C LEU A 86 -2.67 -0.02 6.27
N ALA A 87 -2.94 0.63 7.41
CA ALA A 87 -4.29 0.80 7.93
C ALA A 87 -5.18 1.54 6.92
N LYS A 88 -4.65 2.61 6.30
CA LYS A 88 -5.38 3.36 5.28
C LYS A 88 -5.60 2.55 4.01
N ILE A 89 -4.58 1.81 3.55
CA ILE A 89 -4.69 0.93 2.38
C ILE A 89 -5.78 -0.13 2.60
N MET A 90 -5.85 -0.72 3.80
CA MET A 90 -6.87 -1.72 4.14
C MET A 90 -8.28 -1.09 4.24
N GLU A 91 -8.38 0.15 4.71
CA GLU A 91 -9.63 0.91 4.64
C GLU A 91 -10.07 1.11 3.18
N CYS A 92 -9.18 1.59 2.30
CA CYS A 92 -9.46 1.79 0.89
C CYS A 92 -9.76 0.48 0.16
N ASN A 93 -9.11 -0.63 0.53
CA ASN A 93 -9.44 -1.95 0.00
C ASN A 93 -10.89 -2.33 0.32
N ARG A 94 -11.32 -2.15 1.58
CA ARG A 94 -12.66 -2.49 2.04
C ARG A 94 -13.76 -1.56 1.50
N VAL A 95 -13.47 -0.26 1.43
CA VAL A 95 -14.49 0.77 1.11
C VAL A 95 -14.51 1.13 -0.38
N LEU A 96 -13.35 1.17 -1.03
CA LEU A 96 -13.20 1.62 -2.42
C LEU A 96 -12.89 0.48 -3.39
N ASN A 97 -12.82 -0.77 -2.92
CA ASN A 97 -12.36 -1.93 -3.70
C ASN A 97 -10.97 -1.71 -4.32
N GLN A 98 -10.12 -0.93 -3.66
CA GLN A 98 -8.75 -0.70 -4.11
C GLN A 98 -7.98 -2.02 -4.10
N ARG A 99 -7.32 -2.37 -5.21
CA ARG A 99 -6.53 -3.61 -5.28
C ARG A 99 -5.27 -3.49 -4.42
N VAL A 100 -4.98 -4.50 -3.62
CA VAL A 100 -3.76 -4.58 -2.79
C VAL A 100 -2.89 -5.74 -3.27
N ILE A 101 -1.60 -5.49 -3.48
CA ILE A 101 -0.61 -6.48 -3.90
C ILE A 101 0.50 -6.54 -2.84
N PRO A 102 0.59 -7.62 -2.06
CA PRO A 102 1.67 -7.79 -1.09
C PRO A 102 2.95 -8.31 -1.78
N ILE A 103 4.09 -7.74 -1.40
CA ILE A 103 5.43 -8.23 -1.72
C ILE A 103 6.13 -8.51 -0.39
N PHE A 104 6.77 -9.67 -0.27
CA PHE A 104 7.49 -10.09 0.93
C PHE A 104 8.99 -10.02 0.64
N TYR A 105 9.66 -9.02 1.21
CA TYR A 105 11.08 -8.74 1.02
C TYR A 105 11.88 -9.14 2.26
N ASP A 106 12.70 -10.18 2.15
CA ASP A 106 13.49 -10.76 3.25
C ASP A 106 12.68 -11.11 4.51
N VAL A 107 11.39 -11.42 4.31
CA VAL A 107 10.44 -11.92 5.30
C VAL A 107 9.57 -13.00 4.66
N SER A 108 9.11 -13.97 5.44
CA SER A 108 8.17 -14.97 4.97
C SER A 108 6.71 -14.49 5.07
N PRO A 109 5.82 -14.93 4.16
CA PRO A 109 4.39 -14.62 4.27
C PRO A 109 3.76 -15.10 5.59
N SER A 110 4.25 -16.19 6.17
CA SER A 110 3.82 -16.70 7.47
C SER A 110 4.17 -15.76 8.62
N GLU A 111 5.37 -15.17 8.62
CA GLU A 111 5.77 -14.20 9.66
C GLU A 111 4.84 -12.98 9.67
N VAL A 112 4.48 -12.47 8.48
CA VAL A 112 3.56 -11.35 8.35
C VAL A 112 2.14 -11.74 8.78
N ARG A 113 1.62 -12.86 8.26
CA ARG A 113 0.22 -13.28 8.50
C ARG A 113 -0.04 -13.67 9.95
N GLU A 114 0.91 -14.37 10.57
CA GLU A 114 0.77 -14.89 11.93
C GLU A 114 1.39 -13.97 12.97
N GLN A 115 1.86 -12.78 12.54
CA GLN A 115 2.51 -11.78 13.39
C GLN A 115 3.63 -12.39 14.24
N LYS A 116 4.54 -13.13 13.61
CA LYS A 116 5.67 -13.81 14.25
C LYS A 116 6.98 -13.06 14.01
N GLY A 117 7.99 -13.34 14.84
CA GLY A 117 9.32 -12.72 14.71
C GLY A 117 9.24 -11.21 14.94
N ASN A 118 9.84 -10.41 14.06
CA ASN A 118 9.84 -8.95 14.20
C ASN A 118 8.43 -8.32 14.25
N PHE A 119 7.42 -8.95 13.64
CA PHE A 119 6.03 -8.48 13.71
C PHE A 119 5.42 -8.72 15.11
N GLU A 120 5.83 -9.80 15.78
CA GLU A 120 5.44 -10.11 17.16
C GLU A 120 6.08 -9.12 18.12
N GLU A 121 7.38 -8.90 17.96
CA GLU A 121 8.15 -7.95 18.76
C GLU A 121 7.58 -6.54 18.66
N ALA A 122 7.25 -6.08 17.44
CA ALA A 122 6.63 -4.79 17.20
C ALA A 122 5.27 -4.66 17.90
N ALA A 123 4.41 -5.70 17.84
CA ALA A 123 3.11 -5.70 18.52
C ALA A 123 3.27 -5.62 20.05
N ASN A 124 4.28 -6.29 20.61
CA ASN A 124 4.59 -6.27 22.03
C ASN A 124 5.18 -4.91 22.47
N LEU A 125 6.04 -4.28 21.65
CA LEU A 125 6.58 -2.94 21.88
C LEU A 125 5.49 -1.86 21.86
N ALA A 126 4.48 -2.01 21.01
CA ALA A 126 3.33 -1.10 20.93
C ALA A 126 2.36 -1.23 22.12
N GLY A 127 2.61 -2.13 23.10
CA GLY A 127 1.78 -2.28 24.30
C GLY A 127 0.45 -3.01 24.08
N PHE A 128 0.28 -3.71 22.95
CA PHE A 128 -0.89 -4.56 22.73
C PHE A 128 -0.68 -5.94 23.35
N HIS A 129 -1.14 -6.09 24.60
CA HIS A 129 -1.39 -7.41 25.18
C HIS A 129 -2.60 -8.04 24.48
N LEU A 130 -2.39 -8.69 23.33
CA LEU A 130 -3.37 -9.64 22.80
C LEU A 130 -3.34 -10.88 23.70
N LYS A 131 -4.07 -10.83 24.81
CA LYS A 131 -4.48 -12.05 25.49
C LYS A 131 -5.36 -12.81 24.51
N ALA A 132 -4.80 -13.87 23.94
CA ALA A 132 -5.54 -14.89 23.22
C ALA A 132 -6.66 -15.41 24.12
N ASN A 133 -7.91 -15.04 23.82
CA ASN A 133 -9.05 -15.73 24.38
C ASN A 133 -9.21 -17.03 23.59
N ARG A 134 -8.93 -18.14 24.30
CA ARG A 134 -9.37 -19.49 23.94
C ARG A 134 -10.89 -19.57 23.90
#